data_AF-A0A1T4ZH44-F1
#
_entry.id   AF-A0A1T4ZH44-F1
#
_cell.length_a   1.000
_cell.length_b   1.000
_cell.length_c   1.000
_cell.angle_alpha   90.00
_cell.angle_beta   90.00
_cell.angle_gamma   90.00
#
_symmetry.space_group_name_H-M   'P 1'
#
loop_
_entity.id
_entity.type
_entity.pdbx_description
1 polymer ?
#
loop_
_entity_poly.entity_id
_entity_poly.type
_entity_poly.pdbx_seq_one_letter_code
_entity_poly.pdbx_strand_id
1 'polypeptide(L)'
;MIQGTFGSRGELFFEIDLIAADGLNLTVEAMLDTGFTEFLAINKQDLDGLDWQFIRQNEMITAQGESTFDVYAGKILLDISENPQMPSIATF
;
A
#
# COMPACT_ATOMS: atom_id res chain seq x y z
N MET A 1 6.38 9.75 11.53
CA MET A 1 7.23 8.60 11.97
C MET A 1 6.42 7.35 11.72
N ILE A 2 6.80 6.54 10.72
CA ILE A 2 6.15 5.24 10.53
C ILE A 2 6.49 4.37 11.73
N GLN A 3 5.50 4.12 12.59
CA GLN A 3 5.55 3.06 13.57
C GLN A 3 4.86 1.85 12.96
N GLY A 4 5.56 0.72 13.00
CA GLY A 4 5.06 -0.52 12.44
C GLY A 4 5.45 -1.70 13.31
N THR A 5 4.75 -2.81 13.09
CA THR A 5 4.99 -4.07 13.79
C THR A 5 5.44 -5.11 12.77
N PHE A 6 6.50 -5.85 13.10
CA PHE A 6 6.91 -6.98 12.29
C PHE A 6 6.00 -8.19 12.53
N GLY A 7 5.54 -8.79 11.45
CA GLY A 7 4.84 -10.06 11.43
C GLY A 7 5.77 -11.25 11.66
N SER A 8 5.18 -12.43 11.85
CA SER A 8 5.91 -13.66 12.13
C SER A 8 6.69 -14.22 10.93
N ARG A 9 6.44 -13.73 9.71
CA ARG A 9 7.16 -14.13 8.49
C ARG A 9 7.98 -12.98 7.90
N GLY A 10 8.24 -11.92 8.68
CA GLY A 10 9.04 -10.77 8.26
C GLY A 10 8.23 -9.70 7.51
N GLU A 11 6.90 -9.80 7.50
CA GLU A 11 6.04 -8.72 7.00
C GLU A 11 6.19 -7.47 7.87
N LEU A 12 6.12 -6.27 7.29
CA LEU A 12 6.05 -5.03 8.07
C LEU A 12 4.64 -4.43 7.96
N PHE A 13 3.93 -4.34 9.07
CA PHE A 13 2.61 -3.70 9.16
C PHE A 13 2.77 -2.27 9.65
N PHE A 14 2.14 -1.30 8.99
CA PHE A 14 2.18 0.11 9.38
C PHE A 14 0.98 0.90 8.85
N GLU A 15 0.64 1.98 9.52
CA GLU A 15 -0.46 2.85 9.12
C GLU A 15 -0.07 3.76 7.95
N ILE A 16 -0.99 3.90 7.00
CA ILE A 16 -0.94 4.87 5.90
C ILE A 16 -2.31 5.55 5.77
N ASP A 17 -2.35 6.76 5.22
CA ASP A 17 -3.61 7.38 4.83
C ASP A 17 -3.83 7.23 3.32
N LEU A 18 -4.97 6.67 2.94
CA LEU A 18 -5.49 6.72 1.58
C LEU A 18 -6.26 8.04 1.41
N ILE A 19 -5.92 8.82 0.39
CA ILE A 19 -6.55 10.13 0.15
C ILE A 19 -7.63 9.96 -0.91
N ALA A 20 -8.90 10.10 -0.52
CA ALA A 20 -10.04 10.06 -1.43
C ALA A 20 -10.04 11.23 -2.44
N ALA A 21 -10.83 11.12 -3.50
CA ALA A 21 -10.91 12.15 -4.54
C ALA A 21 -11.42 13.51 -4.02
N ASP A 22 -12.21 13.51 -2.95
CA ASP A 22 -12.69 14.70 -2.24
C ASP A 22 -11.66 15.29 -1.24
N GLY A 23 -10.52 14.61 -1.07
CA GLY A 23 -9.45 15.02 -0.16
C GLY A 23 -9.60 14.53 1.28
N LEU A 24 -10.61 13.72 1.60
CA LEU A 24 -10.70 13.06 2.90
C LEU A 24 -9.69 11.91 3.03
N ASN A 25 -9.21 11.70 4.25
CA ASN A 25 -8.25 10.64 4.55
C ASN A 25 -8.97 9.41 5.13
N LEU A 26 -8.59 8.24 4.66
CA LEU A 26 -8.92 6.94 5.24
C LEU A 26 -7.63 6.29 5.74
N THR A 27 -7.45 6.24 7.05
CA THR A 27 -6.30 5.56 7.67
C THR A 27 -6.49 4.06 7.65
N VAL A 28 -5.52 3.32 7.12
CA VAL A 28 -5.53 1.86 7.03
C VAL A 28 -4.19 1.28 7.48
N GLU A 29 -4.21 0.06 8.00
CA GLU A 29 -2.99 -0.71 8.24
C GLU A 29 -2.57 -1.40 6.94
N ALA A 30 -1.43 -1.00 6.39
CA ALA A 30 -0.82 -1.59 5.21
C ALA A 30 0.23 -2.63 5.61
N MET A 31 0.32 -3.70 4.81
CA MET A 31 1.34 -4.73 4.93
C MET A 31 2.36 -4.57 3.79
N LEU A 32 3.62 -4.33 4.13
CA LEU A 32 4.73 -4.47 3.19
C LEU A 32 5.21 -5.91 3.22
N ASP A 33 4.90 -6.64 2.15
CA ASP A 33 5.44 -7.96 1.85
C ASP A 33 6.56 -7.84 0.81
N THR A 34 7.66 -8.54 1.04
CA THR A 34 8.87 -8.53 0.19
C THR A 34 8.67 -9.23 -1.16
N GLY A 35 7.50 -9.81 -1.41
CA GLY A 35 7.08 -10.35 -2.71
C GLY A 35 6.78 -9.29 -3.79
N PHE A 36 6.99 -8.00 -3.49
CA PHE A 36 6.94 -6.81 -4.36
C PHE A 36 6.14 -6.94 -5.66
N THR A 37 4.95 -6.33 -5.65
CA THR A 37 4.31 -5.82 -6.88
C THR A 37 4.42 -4.30 -6.86
N GLU A 38 4.54 -3.62 -8.02
CA GLU A 38 4.56 -2.14 -8.14
C GLU A 38 3.22 -1.47 -7.72
N PHE A 39 2.31 -2.23 -7.11
CA PHE A 39 0.95 -1.83 -6.74
C PHE A 39 0.70 -2.07 -5.25
N LEU A 40 -0.10 -1.18 -4.66
CA LEU A 40 -0.76 -1.42 -3.39
C LEU A 40 -2.05 -2.21 -3.64
N ALA A 41 -2.13 -3.44 -3.13
CA ALA A 41 -3.37 -4.20 -3.16
C ALA A 41 -4.34 -3.65 -2.10
N ILE A 42 -5.56 -3.33 -2.50
CA ILE A 42 -6.60 -2.75 -1.64
C ILE A 42 -7.86 -3.61 -1.75
N ASN A 43 -8.59 -3.76 -0.64
CA ASN A 43 -9.90 -4.39 -0.69
C ASN A 43 -10.89 -3.52 -1.49
N LYS A 44 -11.68 -4.13 -2.35
CA LYS A 44 -12.69 -3.42 -3.16
C LYS A 44 -13.69 -2.62 -2.29
N GLN A 45 -14.01 -3.10 -1.09
CA GLN A 45 -14.89 -2.38 -0.15
C GLN A 45 -14.28 -1.07 0.34
N ASP A 46 -12.96 -1.04 0.59
CA ASP A 46 -12.28 0.19 1.02
C ASP A 46 -12.17 1.18 -0.15
N LEU A 47 -12.00 0.65 -1.37
CA LEU A 47 -11.91 1.45 -2.59
C LEU A 47 -13.21 2.21 -2.91
N ASP A 48 -14.38 1.61 -2.65
CA ASP A 48 -15.69 2.20 -3.00
C ASP A 48 -15.89 3.60 -2.37
N GLY A 49 -15.27 3.87 -1.23
CA GLY A 49 -15.31 5.18 -0.56
C GLY A 49 -14.25 6.19 -1.03
N LEU A 50 -13.27 5.77 -1.82
CA LEU A 50 -12.14 6.63 -2.23
C LEU A 50 -12.42 7.42 -3.52
N ASP A 51 -13.38 6.96 -4.33
CA ASP A 51 -13.74 7.52 -5.63
C ASP A 51 -12.51 7.73 -6.56
N TRP A 52 -11.57 6.79 -6.49
CA TRP A 52 -10.34 6.84 -7.30
C TRP A 52 -10.62 6.54 -8.76
N GLN A 53 -9.84 7.16 -9.64
CA GLN A 53 -10.02 7.02 -11.08
C GLN A 53 -9.58 5.62 -11.53
N PHE A 54 -10.52 4.83 -12.05
CA PHE A 54 -10.21 3.58 -12.74
C PHE A 54 -9.34 3.84 -13.99
N ILE A 55 -8.28 3.05 -14.16
CA ILE A 55 -7.34 3.17 -15.27
C ILE A 55 -7.50 2.02 -16.26
N ARG A 56 -7.41 0.78 -15.78
CA ARG A 56 -7.48 -0.44 -16.61
C ARG A 56 -7.62 -1.69 -15.76
N GLN A 57 -7.87 -2.81 -16.42
CA GLN A 57 -7.64 -4.13 -15.84
C GLN A 57 -6.22 -4.61 -16.17
N ASN A 58 -5.62 -5.35 -15.25
CA ASN A 58 -4.29 -5.95 -15.41
C ASN A 58 -4.34 -7.42 -14.98
N GLU A 59 -3.86 -8.31 -15.85
CA GLU A 59 -3.66 -9.72 -15.48
C GLU A 59 -2.36 -9.85 -14.67
N MET A 60 -2.44 -10.50 -13.52
CA MET A 60 -1.32 -10.69 -12.61
C MET A 60 -1.24 -12.14 -12.15
N ILE A 61 -0.02 -12.65 -11.99
CA ILE A 61 0.23 -13.97 -11.40
C ILE A 61 0.29 -13.80 -9.90
N THR A 62 -0.60 -14.46 -9.20
CA THR A 62 -0.66 -14.51 -7.73
C THR A 62 -0.24 -15.90 -7.24
N ALA A 63 -0.11 -16.05 -5.92
CA ALA A 63 0.09 -17.38 -5.31
C ALA A 63 -1.06 -18.37 -5.62
N GLN A 64 -2.23 -17.88 -6.03
CA GLN A 64 -3.38 -18.71 -6.41
C GLN A 64 -3.48 -18.94 -7.93
N GLY A 65 -2.52 -18.44 -8.71
CA GLY A 65 -2.52 -18.49 -10.18
C GLY A 65 -2.84 -17.13 -10.82
N GLU A 66 -3.21 -17.17 -12.10
CA GLU A 66 -3.59 -15.98 -12.88
C GLU A 66 -4.89 -15.37 -12.35
N SER A 67 -4.88 -14.05 -12.16
CA SER A 67 -6.04 -13.28 -11.73
C SER A 67 -6.05 -11.91 -12.39
N THR A 68 -7.24 -11.35 -12.59
CA THR A 68 -7.42 -10.00 -13.15
C THR A 68 -7.68 -9.01 -12.02
N PHE A 69 -6.92 -7.93 -11.99
CA PHE A 69 -7.07 -6.85 -11.03
C PHE A 69 -7.51 -5.56 -11.73
N ASP A 70 -8.43 -4.84 -11.09
CA ASP A 70 -8.80 -3.48 -11.47
C ASP A 70 -7.73 -2.52 -10.92
N VAL A 71 -7.11 -1.71 -11.79
CA VAL A 71 -6.06 -0.75 -11.44
C VAL A 71 -6.63 0.66 -11.39
N TYR A 72 -6.36 1.37 -10.29
CA TYR A 72 -6.85 2.72 -10.05
C TYR A 72 -5.68 3.68 -9.82
N ALA A 73 -5.85 4.95 -10.21
CA ALA A 73 -4.94 6.02 -9.86
C ALA A 73 -5.40 6.66 -8.54
N GLY A 74 -4.60 6.47 -7.49
CA GLY A 74 -4.86 6.96 -6.15
C GLY A 74 -3.72 7.81 -5.60
N LYS A 75 -3.96 8.39 -4.42
CA LYS A 75 -2.94 9.11 -3.64
C LYS A 75 -2.89 8.53 -2.24
N ILE A 76 -1.68 8.39 -1.71
CA ILE A 76 -1.44 8.00 -0.34
C ILE A 76 -0.60 9.08 0.35
N LEU A 77 -0.75 9.20 1.66
CA LEU A 77 0.15 9.97 2.51
C LEU A 77 0.97 9.00 3.38
N LEU A 78 2.29 9.16 3.30
CA LEU A 78 3.25 8.42 4.10
C LEU A 78 4.03 9.41 4.97
N ASP A 79 3.84 9.35 6.29
CA ASP A 79 4.62 10.15 7.23
C ASP A 79 5.93 9.44 7.63
N ILE A 80 6.89 9.48 6.71
CA ILE A 80 8.25 8.96 6.93
C ILE A 80 9.09 10.04 7.63
N SER A 81 9.56 9.72 8.84
CA SER A 81 10.62 10.49 9.49
C SER A 81 11.90 9.67 9.45
N GLU A 82 12.94 10.17 8.79
CA GLU A 82 14.28 9.62 8.94
C GLU A 82 14.74 9.81 10.39
N ASN A 83 15.22 8.74 11.03
CA ASN A 83 15.96 8.86 12.27
C ASN A 83 17.43 9.11 11.91
N PRO A 84 18.00 10.32 12.13
CA PRO A 84 19.37 10.66 11.74
C PRO A 84 20.46 9.83 12.45
N GLN A 85 20.11 8.93 13.38
CA GLN A 85 21.04 8.06 14.09
C GLN A 85 21.14 6.61 13.57
N MET A 86 20.38 6.21 12.54
CA MET A 86 20.58 4.90 11.91
C MET A 86 21.46 5.01 10.66
N PRO A 87 22.52 4.20 10.51
CA PRO A 87 23.31 4.19 9.28
C PRO A 87 22.42 3.76 8.12
N SER A 88 22.35 4.62 7.10
CA SER A 88 21.59 4.43 5.88
C SER A 88 22.09 3.18 5.13
N ILE A 89 21.36 2.07 5.25
CA ILE A 89 21.35 1.00 4.25
C ILE A 89 19.89 0.74 3.92
N ALA A 90 19.38 1.47 2.94
CA ALA A 90 18.22 1.06 2.17
C ALA A 90 18.66 1.02 0.71
N THR A 91 19.04 -0.17 0.25
CA THR A 91 19.10 -0.48 -1.18
C THR A 91 17.68 -0.82 -1.58
N PHE A 92 17.07 -0.01 -2.45
CA PHE A 92 15.85 -0.38 -3.17
C PHE A 92 16.21 -1.31 -4.32
#